data_AF-A0AAP0PUD3-F1
#
_entry.id   AF-A0AAP0PUD3-F1
#
_cell.length_a   1.000
_cell.length_b   1.000
_cell.length_c   1.000
_cell.angle_alpha   90.00
_cell.angle_beta   90.00
_cell.angle_gamma   90.00
#
_symmetry.space_group_name_H-M   'P 1'
#
loop_
_entity.id
_entity.type
_entity.pdbx_description
1 polymer ?
#
loop_
_entity_poly.entity_id
_entity_poly.type
_entity_poly.pdbx_seq_one_letter_code
_entity_poly.pdbx_strand_id
1 'polypeptide(L)'
;MYVTEEAVGAAIKEALGRKLTKNREELFVSTELWCNLRLIVCYWPSKSLSVTVERHVLDLAPKEGEVSLMDIKSVWSAMEEVHKLGVAKSIGFSNFTCKKLTELLAHAKIIPSVNQVKY
;
A
#
# COMPACT_ATOMS: atom_id res chain seq x y z
N MET A 1 9.05 3.45 -9.08
CA MET A 1 7.61 3.74 -8.95
C MET A 1 7.09 4.21 -10.30
N TYR A 2 5.79 4.07 -10.60
CA TYR A 2 5.25 4.38 -11.94
C TYR A 2 5.01 5.87 -12.18
N VAL A 3 4.85 6.68 -11.12
CA VAL A 3 4.66 8.16 -11.19
C VAL A 3 3.43 8.54 -12.04
N THR A 4 2.49 7.62 -12.19
CA THR A 4 1.26 7.77 -12.99
C THR A 4 0.01 7.78 -12.12
N GLU A 5 0.15 7.75 -10.79
CA GLU A 5 -0.95 7.63 -9.85
C GLU A 5 -1.94 8.81 -9.96
N GLU A 6 -1.44 10.01 -10.25
CA GLU A 6 -2.29 11.18 -10.51
C GLU A 6 -3.13 11.02 -11.79
N ALA A 7 -2.51 10.58 -12.88
CA ALA A 7 -3.18 10.34 -14.16
C ALA A 7 -4.23 9.22 -14.03
N VAL A 8 -3.90 8.12 -13.33
CA VAL A 8 -4.83 7.03 -13.03
C VAL A 8 -6.00 7.53 -12.16
N GLY A 9 -5.71 8.36 -11.16
CA GLY A 9 -6.74 8.98 -10.32
C GLY A 9 -7.70 9.88 -11.12
N ALA A 10 -7.17 10.66 -12.06
CA ALA A 10 -7.98 11.50 -12.96
C ALA A 10 -8.88 10.65 -13.87
N ALA A 11 -8.34 9.59 -14.47
CA ALA A 11 -9.10 8.68 -15.32
C ALA A 11 -10.25 7.98 -14.56
N ILE A 12 -10.02 7.55 -13.32
CA ILE A 12 -11.06 6.97 -12.46
C ILE A 12 -12.16 8.00 -12.17
N LYS A 13 -11.79 9.24 -11.87
CA LYS A 13 -12.75 10.32 -11.61
C LYS A 13 -13.61 10.64 -12.83
N GLU A 14 -13.00 10.65 -14.02
CA GLU A 14 -13.71 10.83 -15.28
C GLU A 14 -14.68 9.67 -15.55
N ALA A 15 -14.25 8.42 -15.35
CA ALA A 15 -15.09 7.25 -15.54
C ALA A 15 -16.33 7.25 -14.61
N LEU A 16 -16.16 7.70 -13.36
CA LEU A 16 -17.26 7.89 -12.41
C LEU A 16 -18.21 9.00 -12.89
N GLY A 17 -17.67 10.15 -13.33
CA GLY A 17 -18.48 11.25 -13.88
C GLY A 17 -19.30 10.86 -15.11
N ARG A 18 -18.75 9.95 -15.93
CA ARG A 18 -19.43 9.37 -17.10
C ARG A 18 -20.39 8.22 -16.78
N LYS A 19 -20.51 7.82 -15.51
CA LYS A 19 -21.34 6.68 -15.07
C LYS A 19 -20.98 5.35 -15.76
N LEU A 20 -19.70 5.16 -16.09
CA LEU A 20 -19.20 3.88 -16.63
C LEU A 20 -19.12 2.78 -15.56
N THR A 21 -19.20 3.17 -14.29
CA THR A 21 -19.31 2.30 -13.11
C THR A 21 -20.50 2.79 -12.29
N LYS A 22 -21.19 1.90 -11.56
CA LYS A 22 -22.38 2.32 -10.80
C LYS A 22 -21.99 3.22 -9.64
N ASN A 23 -20.89 2.90 -8.98
CA ASN A 23 -20.34 3.63 -7.86
C ASN A 23 -18.85 3.30 -7.67
N ARG A 24 -18.16 4.00 -6.78
CA ARG A 24 -16.71 3.80 -6.57
C ARG A 24 -16.43 2.48 -5.85
N GLU A 25 -17.38 1.95 -5.11
CA GLU A 25 -17.31 0.70 -4.38
C GLU A 25 -17.08 -0.51 -5.29
N GLU A 26 -17.52 -0.44 -6.55
CA GLU A 26 -17.27 -1.46 -7.57
C GLU A 26 -15.81 -1.49 -8.07
N LEU A 27 -15.02 -0.45 -7.80
CA LEU A 27 -13.62 -0.38 -8.23
C LEU A 27 -12.67 -0.90 -7.16
N PHE A 28 -11.80 -1.84 -7.55
CA PHE A 28 -10.65 -2.26 -6.74
C PHE A 28 -9.39 -1.62 -7.31
N VAL A 29 -8.71 -0.79 -6.51
CA VAL A 29 -7.48 -0.11 -6.91
C VAL A 29 -6.39 -0.46 -5.92
N SER A 30 -5.31 -1.01 -6.43
CA SER A 30 -4.07 -1.27 -5.69
C SER A 30 -2.98 -0.28 -6.11
N THR A 31 -2.13 0.09 -5.16
CA THR A 31 -0.90 0.85 -5.42
C THR A 31 0.26 0.17 -4.69
N GLU A 32 1.46 0.31 -5.23
CA GLU A 32 2.68 -0.24 -4.64
C GLU A 32 3.57 0.90 -4.10
N LEU A 33 3.95 0.81 -2.82
CA LEU A 33 4.91 1.74 -2.24
C LEU A 33 6.34 1.34 -2.63
N TRP A 34 7.16 2.34 -2.94
CA TRP A 34 8.57 2.15 -3.25
C TRP A 34 9.42 2.44 -2.02
N CYS A 35 9.33 1.54 -1.04
CA CYS A 35 10.37 1.39 -0.03
C CYS A 35 11.28 0.23 -0.50
N ASN A 36 12.38 -0.10 0.18
CA ASN A 36 13.14 -1.34 -0.10
C ASN A 36 12.30 -2.64 0.03
N LEU A 37 11.00 -2.51 0.31
CA LEU A 37 9.94 -3.50 0.37
C LEU A 37 8.81 -3.07 -0.57
N ARG A 38 8.42 -3.95 -1.50
CA ARG A 38 7.25 -3.70 -2.36
C ARG A 38 6.00 -4.07 -1.57
N LEU A 39 5.29 -3.05 -1.11
CA LEU A 39 4.07 -3.21 -0.32
C LEU A 39 2.86 -2.87 -1.17
N ILE A 40 1.78 -3.66 -1.05
CA ILE A 40 0.53 -3.43 -1.76
C ILE A 40 -0.47 -2.82 -0.80
N VAL A 41 -1.11 -1.75 -1.25
CA VAL A 41 -2.17 -1.06 -0.53
C VAL A 41 -3.41 -1.03 -1.40
N CYS A 42 -4.54 -1.52 -0.89
CA CYS A 42 -5.82 -1.51 -1.59
C CYS A 42 -6.73 -0.41 -1.02
N TYR A 43 -7.33 0.42 -1.89
CA TYR A 43 -7.72 1.80 -1.50
C TYR A 43 -9.10 2.32 -1.99
N TRP A 44 -9.59 3.34 -1.25
CA TRP A 44 -10.79 4.17 -1.42
C TRP A 44 -10.49 5.66 -1.73
N PRO A 45 -10.85 6.25 -2.90
CA PRO A 45 -10.46 7.61 -3.25
C PRO A 45 -11.44 8.65 -2.78
N SER A 46 -11.01 9.43 -1.80
CA SER A 46 -11.48 10.80 -1.66
C SER A 46 -10.42 11.83 -2.10
N LYS A 47 -9.11 11.55 -2.02
CA LYS A 47 -7.99 12.37 -2.53
C LYS A 47 -6.76 11.54 -2.90
N SER A 48 -5.85 12.10 -3.72
CA SER A 48 -4.59 11.49 -4.19
C SER A 48 -3.78 10.90 -3.02
N LEU A 49 -3.89 9.59 -2.84
CA LEU A 49 -3.49 8.92 -1.60
C LEU A 49 -2.14 8.23 -1.70
N SER A 50 -1.59 7.95 -2.89
CA SER A 50 -0.24 7.35 -2.96
C SER A 50 0.79 8.22 -2.24
N VAL A 51 0.70 9.55 -2.43
CA VAL A 51 1.49 10.51 -1.65
C VAL A 51 1.13 10.51 -0.16
N THR A 52 -0.14 10.27 0.20
CA THR A 52 -0.58 10.28 1.61
C THR A 52 -0.16 9.03 2.37
N VAL A 53 -0.30 7.83 1.78
CA VAL A 53 0.12 6.57 2.40
C VAL A 53 1.64 6.47 2.40
N GLU A 54 2.30 6.82 1.31
CA GLU A 54 3.76 6.87 1.29
C GLU A 54 4.26 7.85 2.35
N ARG A 55 3.68 9.05 2.42
CA ARG A 55 4.04 10.02 3.46
C ARG A 55 3.71 9.54 4.87
N HIS A 56 2.57 8.89 5.10
CA HIS A 56 2.25 8.33 6.43
C HIS A 56 3.21 7.20 6.79
N VAL A 57 3.51 6.30 5.85
CA VAL A 57 4.47 5.20 6.08
C VAL A 57 5.88 5.75 6.27
N LEU A 58 6.30 6.78 5.52
CA LEU A 58 7.59 7.46 5.67
C LEU A 58 7.69 8.32 6.94
N ASP A 59 6.60 8.97 7.35
CA ASP A 59 6.52 9.75 8.59
C ASP A 59 6.54 8.82 9.82
N LEU A 60 5.96 7.63 9.69
CA LEU A 60 5.98 6.57 10.72
C LEU A 60 7.26 5.71 10.66
N ALA A 61 7.94 5.68 9.52
CA ALA A 61 9.20 4.99 9.35
C ALA A 61 10.37 5.85 9.85
N PRO A 62 11.45 5.23 10.33
CA PRO A 62 12.64 5.98 10.73
C PRO A 62 13.24 6.76 9.54
N LYS A 63 13.59 8.04 9.77
CA LYS A 63 14.11 8.96 8.74
C LYS A 63 15.43 8.47 8.15
N GLU A 64 15.63 8.69 6.84
CA GLU A 64 16.87 8.35 6.14
C GLU A 64 18.09 9.01 6.81
N GLY A 65 19.03 8.18 7.26
CA GLY A 65 20.24 8.57 7.98
C GLY A 65 20.67 7.60 9.08
N GLU A 66 19.72 6.87 9.68
CA GLU A 66 19.99 5.91 10.77
C GLU A 66 19.73 4.44 10.41
N VAL A 67 19.29 4.17 9.18
CA VAL A 67 18.69 2.88 8.83
C VAL A 67 19.55 2.15 7.78
N SER A 68 20.50 1.34 8.24
CA SER A 68 20.92 0.19 7.44
C SER A 68 19.69 -0.70 7.25
N LEU A 69 19.31 -1.01 6.00
CA LEU A 69 18.26 -2.00 5.67
C LEU A 69 16.99 -1.87 6.54
N MET A 70 16.05 -1.00 6.14
CA MET A 70 14.72 -0.85 6.75
C MET A 70 14.20 -2.16 7.35
N ASP A 71 13.97 -2.17 8.67
CA ASP A 71 13.39 -3.31 9.37
C ASP A 71 11.99 -3.58 8.81
N ILE A 72 11.82 -4.75 8.19
CA ILE A 72 10.56 -5.26 7.64
C ILE A 72 9.43 -5.16 8.67
N LYS A 73 9.76 -5.32 9.96
CA LYS A 73 8.78 -5.24 11.05
C LYS A 73 8.27 -3.82 11.26
N SER A 74 9.15 -2.83 11.27
CA SER A 74 8.79 -1.42 11.44
C SER A 74 7.91 -0.93 10.29
N VAL A 75 8.28 -1.30 9.06
CA VAL A 75 7.50 -0.97 7.86
C VAL A 75 6.13 -1.65 7.89
N TRP A 76 6.06 -2.92 8.30
CA TRP A 76 4.77 -3.60 8.44
C TRP A 76 3.91 -3.01 9.54
N SER A 77 4.49 -2.64 10.68
CA SER A 77 3.76 -1.95 11.75
C SER A 77 3.13 -0.64 11.26
N ALA A 78 3.84 0.13 10.42
CA ALA A 78 3.26 1.34 9.82
C ALA A 78 2.09 1.00 8.87
N MET A 79 2.21 -0.07 8.08
CA MET A 79 1.12 -0.56 7.22
C MET A 79 -0.11 -1.00 8.03
N GLU A 80 0.11 -1.64 9.18
CA GLU A 80 -0.97 -2.02 10.11
C GLU A 80 -1.70 -0.81 10.65
N GLU A 81 -0.99 0.28 10.97
CA GLU A 81 -1.62 1.54 11.40
C GLU A 81 -2.39 2.20 10.26
N VAL A 82 -1.86 2.23 9.03
CA VAL A 82 -2.59 2.72 7.84
C VAL A 82 -3.90 1.94 7.62
N HIS A 83 -3.87 0.62 7.82
CA HIS A 83 -5.06 -0.22 7.76
C HIS A 83 -6.05 0.12 8.88
N LYS A 84 -5.59 0.27 10.13
CA LYS A 84 -6.45 0.63 11.28
C LYS A 84 -7.07 2.01 11.14
N LEU A 85 -6.36 2.98 10.58
CA LEU A 85 -6.86 4.33 10.31
C LEU A 85 -7.91 4.36 9.18
N GLY A 86 -8.18 3.23 8.52
CA GLY A 86 -9.14 3.13 7.42
C GLY A 86 -8.65 3.77 6.12
N VAL A 87 -7.37 4.16 6.07
CA VAL A 87 -6.73 4.75 4.90
C VAL A 87 -6.57 3.69 3.79
N ALA A 88 -6.29 2.45 4.18
CA ALA A 88 -6.27 1.28 3.31
C ALA A 88 -7.30 0.25 3.78
N LYS A 89 -8.04 -0.35 2.84
CA LYS A 89 -8.97 -1.46 3.15
C LYS A 89 -8.25 -2.80 3.30
N SER A 90 -7.10 -2.94 2.65
CA SER A 90 -6.28 -4.15 2.72
C SER A 90 -4.82 -3.80 2.47
N ILE A 91 -3.94 -4.56 3.12
CA ILE A 91 -2.49 -4.39 3.06
C ILE A 91 -1.83 -5.72 2.71
N GLY A 92 -0.72 -5.68 1.97
CA GLY A 92 -0.01 -6.88 1.54
C GLY A 92 1.37 -6.59 0.99
N PHE A 93 1.93 -7.59 0.33
CA PHE A 93 3.30 -7.59 -0.19
C PHE A 93 3.34 -7.87 -1.68
N SER A 94 4.48 -7.55 -2.27
CA SER A 94 4.83 -7.88 -3.64
C SER A 94 6.24 -8.47 -3.63
N ASN A 95 6.42 -9.61 -4.29
CA ASN A 95 7.71 -10.30 -4.44
C ASN A 95 8.38 -10.74 -3.12
N PHE A 96 7.61 -11.16 -2.12
CA PHE A 96 8.18 -11.74 -0.89
C PHE A 96 8.42 -13.25 -1.04
N THR A 97 9.60 -13.71 -0.57
CA THR A 97 9.92 -15.14 -0.47
C THR A 97 9.24 -15.77 0.75
N CYS A 98 9.04 -17.09 0.73
CA CYS A 98 8.42 -17.81 1.84
C CYS A 98 9.15 -17.59 3.18
N LYS A 99 10.48 -17.49 3.16
CA LYS A 99 11.29 -17.21 4.36
C LYS A 99 10.96 -15.84 4.97
N LYS A 100 10.98 -14.79 4.14
CA LYS A 100 10.64 -13.41 4.59
C LYS A 100 9.20 -13.31 5.09
N LEU A 101 8.28 -14.00 4.41
CA LEU A 101 6.88 -14.05 4.83
C LEU A 101 6.74 -14.72 6.20
N THR A 102 7.43 -15.84 6.43
CA THR A 102 7.39 -16.56 7.71
C THR A 102 7.94 -15.71 8.86
N GLU A 103 9.07 -15.04 8.65
CA GLU A 103 9.68 -14.14 9.62
C GLU A 103 8.75 -12.97 9.99
N LEU A 104 8.04 -12.42 9.01
CA LEU A 104 7.08 -11.34 9.24
C LEU A 104 5.82 -11.84 9.94
N LEU A 105 5.25 -12.96 9.50
CA LEU A 105 4.04 -13.54 10.10
C LEU A 105 4.22 -13.90 11.57
N ALA A 106 5.45 -14.14 12.03
CA ALA A 106 5.74 -14.36 13.44
C ALA A 106 5.48 -13.13 14.33
N HIS A 107 5.41 -11.93 13.75
CA HIS A 107 5.24 -10.67 14.48
C HIS A 107 4.05 -9.83 14.01
N ALA A 108 3.49 -10.14 12.84
CA ALA A 108 2.37 -9.44 12.25
C ALA A 108 1.10 -9.61 13.10
N LYS A 109 0.44 -8.50 13.44
CA LYS A 109 -0.88 -8.47 14.07
C LYS A 109 -1.98 -8.57 13.03
N ILE A 110 -1.75 -8.02 11.84
CA ILE A 110 -2.64 -8.12 10.68
C ILE A 110 -1.94 -9.03 9.66
N ILE A 111 -2.63 -10.07 9.22
CA ILE A 111 -2.12 -10.99 8.19
C ILE A 111 -2.19 -10.28 6.82
N PRO A 112 -1.12 -10.28 6.01
CA PRO A 112 -1.17 -9.71 4.66
C PRO A 112 -2.24 -10.38 3.81
N SER A 113 -3.07 -9.58 3.14
CA SER A 113 -4.15 -10.09 2.29
C SER A 113 -3.65 -10.64 0.96
N VAL A 114 -2.46 -10.24 0.51
CA VAL A 114 -1.89 -10.62 -0.79
C VAL A 114 -0.36 -10.66 -0.76
N ASN A 115 0.22 -11.55 -1.54
CA ASN A 115 1.63 -11.52 -1.96
C ASN A 115 1.70 -11.60 -3.49
N GLN A 116 1.85 -10.46 -4.17
CA GLN A 116 1.89 -10.40 -5.64
C GLN A 116 3.27 -10.85 -6.14
N VAL A 117 3.33 -11.98 -6.82
CA VAL A 117 4.57 -12.55 -7.35
C VAL A 117 4.56 -12.56 -8.86
N LYS A 118 5.75 -12.55 -9.48
CA LYS A 118 5.87 -12.89 -10.90
C LYS A 118 5.55 -14.37 -11.06
N TYR A 119 4.64 -14.68 -11.99
CA TYR A 119 4.33 -16.04 -12.44
C TYR A 119 4.87 -16.23 -13.85
#